data_AF-A0A929UC89-F1
#
_entry.id   AF-A0A929UC89-F1
#
_cell.length_a   1.000
_cell.length_b   1.000
_cell.length_c   1.000
_cell.angle_alpha   90.00
_cell.angle_beta   90.00
_cell.angle_gamma   90.00
#
_symmetry.space_group_name_H-M   'P 1'
#
loop_
_entity.id
_entity.type
_entity.pdbx_description
1 polymer ?
#
loop_
_entity_poly.entity_id
_entity_poly.type
_entity_poly.pdbx_seq_one_letter_code
_entity_poly.pdbx_strand_id
1 'polypeptide(L)' 'MRFLIQVVTQSEVRIANEVKGKIGRGSLVFIGIGKEDTKEIADKMIAKLLGLRIFADENGKTNLALKDIGGELLLVSQFT' A
#
# COMPACT_ATOMS: atom_id res chain seq x y z
N MET A 1 6.66 -1.67 -13.37
CA MET A 1 6.25 -1.04 -12.10
C MET A 1 6.27 -2.13 -11.05
N ARG A 2 6.78 -1.83 -9.87
CA ARG A 2 6.91 -2.79 -8.77
C ARG A 2 6.34 -2.18 -7.50
N PHE A 3 5.51 -2.95 -6.81
CA PHE A 3 4.98 -2.60 -5.50
C PHE A 3 5.57 -3.54 -4.46
N LEU A 4 6.20 -2.99 -3.43
CA LEU A 4 6.51 -3.70 -2.20
C LEU A 4 5.48 -3.27 -1.16
N ILE A 5 4.64 -4.22 -0.74
CA ILE A 5 3.49 -3.97 0.13
C ILE A 5 3.82 -4.50 1.52
N GLN A 6 3.58 -3.66 2.53
CA GLN A 6 3.67 -4.03 3.94
C GLN A 6 2.31 -3.82 4.60
N VAL A 7 1.79 -4.87 5.22
CA VAL A 7 0.61 -4.77 6.10
C VAL A 7 1.07 -4.16 7.42
N VAL A 8 0.47 -3.04 7.81
CA VAL A 8 0.91 -2.25 8.97
C VAL A 8 -0.25 -1.97 9.91
N THR A 9 0.06 -1.86 11.20
CA THR A 9 -0.88 -1.33 12.22
C THR A 9 -0.85 0.19 12.26
N GLN A 10 0.25 0.81 11.85
CA GLN A 10 0.43 2.24 11.63
C GLN A 10 1.66 2.49 10.75
N SER A 11 1.69 3.60 10.03
CA SER A 11 2.87 4.06 9.28
C SER A 11 2.84 5.57 9.08
N GLU A 12 4.00 6.21 9.00
CA GLU A 12 4.12 7.65 8.73
C GLU A 12 5.39 7.98 7.94
N VAL A 13 5.33 9.10 7.21
CA VAL A 13 6.47 9.69 6.53
C VAL A 13 6.76 11.06 7.13
N ARG A 14 8.04 11.32 7.42
CA ARG A 14 8.51 12.58 7.98
C ARG A 14 9.54 13.22 7.05
N ILE A 15 9.44 14.53 6.90
CA ILE A 15 10.46 15.36 6.23
C ILE A 15 10.87 16.43 7.23
N ALA A 16 12.17 16.51 7.54
CA ALA A 16 12.69 17.44 8.55
C ALA A 16 11.91 17.38 9.88
N ASN A 17 11.66 16.16 10.38
CA ASN A 17 10.86 15.84 11.59
C ASN A 17 9.35 16.17 11.53
N GLU A 18 8.86 16.79 10.46
CA GLU A 18 7.44 17.08 10.28
C GLU A 18 6.72 15.92 9.58
N VAL A 19 5.58 15.49 10.13
CA VAL A 19 4.76 14.43 9.53
C VAL A 19 4.06 14.98 8.28
N LYS A 20 4.35 14.40 7.12
CA LYS A 20 3.70 14.76 5.84
C LYS A 20 2.59 13.81 5.43
N GLY A 21 2.60 12.59 5.98
CA GLY A 21 1.56 11.60 5.77
C GLY A 21 1.62 10.56 6.88
N LYS A 22 0.46 10.13 7.35
CA LYS A 22 0.32 9.12 8.39
C LYS A 22 -0.95 8.32 8.14
N ILE A 23 -0.87 7.04 8.42
CA ILE A 23 -1.98 6.10 8.40
C ILE A 23 -1.99 5.26 9.67
N GLY A 24 -3.17 4.81 10.08
CA GLY A 24 -3.37 3.75 11.05
C GLY A 24 -3.25 2.37 10.38
N ARG A 25 -4.20 1.48 10.71
CA ARG A 25 -4.23 0.11 10.16
C ARG A 25 -4.42 0.16 8.65
N GLY A 26 -3.55 -0.52 7.91
CA GLY A 26 -3.60 -0.45 6.45
C GLY A 26 -2.37 -1.00 5.75
N SER A 27 -2.00 -0.38 4.64
CA SER A 27 -0.82 -0.76 3.85
C SER A 27 0.13 0.40 3.62
N LEU A 28 1.42 0.17 3.89
CA LEU A 28 2.51 0.96 3.33
C LEU A 28 2.93 0.30 2.01
N VAL A 29 2.98 1.08 0.93
CA VAL A 29 3.40 0.59 -0.38
C VAL A 29 4.55 1.43 -0.91
N PHE A 30 5.68 0.78 -1.12
CA PHE A 30 6.79 1.36 -1.86
C PHE A 30 6.59 1.11 -3.35
N ILE A 31 6.59 2.20 -4.12
CA ILE A 31 6.32 2.19 -5.55
C ILE A 31 7.60 2.48 -6.33
N GLY A 32 8.04 1.48 -7.09
CA GLY A 32 9.08 1.62 -8.11
C GLY A 32 8.47 1.77 -9.51
N ILE A 33 8.77 2.88 -10.18
CA ILE A 33 8.34 3.17 -11.56
C ILE A 33 9.58 3.09 -12.47
N GLY A 34 9.50 2.23 -13.49
CA GLY A 34 10.52 2.07 -14.52
C GLY A 34 10.18 2.85 -15.80
N LYS A 35 11.14 2.91 -16.74
CA LYS A 35 11.02 3.70 -17.98
C LYS A 35 9.87 3.27 -18.90
N GLU A 36 9.53 1.99 -18.88
CA GLU A 36 8.51 1.40 -19.77
C GLU A 36 7.12 1.35 -19.12
N ASP A 37 6.98 1.90 -17.91
CA ASP A 37 5.69 1.89 -17.21
C ASP A 37 4.71 2.90 -17.80
N THR A 38 3.50 2.43 -18.08
CA THR A 38 2.41 3.23 -18.61
C THR A 38 1.31 3.42 -17.58
N LYS A 39 0.41 4.36 -17.85
CA LYS A 39 -0.80 4.57 -17.04
C LYS A 39 -1.67 3.31 -16.97
N GLU A 40 -1.74 2.53 -18.05
CA GLU A 40 -2.53 1.29 -18.09
C GLU A 40 -1.95 0.23 -17.14
N ILE A 41 -0.62 0.13 -17.06
CA ILE A 41 0.06 -0.73 -16.09
C ILE A 41 -0.25 -0.25 -14.67
N ALA A 42 -0.20 1.05 -14.42
CA ALA A 42 -0.52 1.64 -13.12
C ALA A 42 -1.96 1.35 -12.69
N ASP A 43 -2.94 1.60 -13.58
CA ASP A 43 -4.37 1.38 -13.32
C ASP A 43 -4.62 -0.11 -12.99
N LYS A 44 -3.99 -1.04 -13.72
CA LYS A 44 -4.06 -2.48 -13.44
C LYS A 44 -3.43 -2.86 -12.09
N MET A 45 -2.27 -2.27 -11.76
CA MET A 45 -1.57 -2.57 -10.51
C MET A 45 -2.30 -2.02 -9.28
N ILE A 46 -2.91 -0.83 -9.40
CA ILE A 46 -3.74 -0.25 -8.34
C ILE A 46 -4.98 -1.11 -8.10
N ALA A 47 -5.68 -1.54 -9.17
CA ALA A 47 -6.81 -2.44 -9.04
C ALA A 47 -6.42 -3.75 -8.32
N LYS A 48 -5.24 -4.32 -8.66
CA LYS A 48 -4.70 -5.51 -7.99
C LYS A 48 -4.38 -5.25 -6.52
N LEU A 49 -3.75 -4.11 -6.21
CA LEU A 49 -3.40 -3.71 -4.84
C LEU A 49 -4.64 -3.61 -3.95
N LEU A 50 -5.69 -2.93 -4.43
CA LEU A 50 -6.93 -2.75 -3.68
C LEU A 50 -7.71 -4.05 -3.48
N GLY A 51 -7.56 -5.01 -4.42
CA GLY A 51 -8.20 -6.33 -4.36
C GLY A 51 -7.40 -7.42 -3.64
N LEU A 52 -6.17 -7.15 -3.18
CA LEU A 52 -5.34 -8.14 -2.50
C LEU A 52 -5.91 -8.50 -1.13
N ARG A 53 -6.21 -9.80 -0.94
CA ARG A 53 -6.77 -10.34 0.32
C ARG A 53 -5.67 -10.73 1.30
N ILE A 54 -4.89 -9.75 1.74
CA ILE A 54 -3.68 -9.93 2.56
C ILE A 54 -3.88 -9.57 4.04
N PHE A 55 -5.10 -9.21 4.45
CA PHE A 55 -5.43 -8.88 5.83
C PHE A 55 -6.12 -10.03 6.54
N ALA A 56 -5.82 -10.19 7.82
CA ALA A 56 -6.41 -11.23 8.68
C ALA A 56 -7.90 -10.96 8.95
N ASP A 57 -8.71 -12.00 8.83
CA ASP A 57 -10.08 -12.06 9.31
C ASP A 57 -10.16 -12.37 10.82
N GLU A 58 -11.37 -12.55 11.34
CA GLU A 58 -11.63 -12.88 12.75
C GLU A 58 -10.99 -14.20 13.20
N ASN A 59 -10.67 -15.10 12.25
CA ASN A 59 -10.01 -16.38 12.50
C ASN A 59 -8.50 -16.32 12.25
N GLY A 60 -7.93 -15.13 12.03
CA GLY A 60 -6.51 -14.93 11.75
C GLY A 60 -6.09 -15.33 10.33
N LYS A 61 -7.02 -15.67 9.44
CA LYS A 61 -6.71 -16.08 8.06
C LYS A 61 -6.65 -14.87 7.14
N THR A 62 -5.69 -14.85 6.22
CA THR A 62 -5.53 -13.77 5.23
C THR A 62 -6.62 -13.86 4.17
N ASN A 63 -7.77 -13.26 4.46
CA ASN A 63 -8.98 -13.33 3.65
C ASN A 63 -9.60 -11.97 3.38
N LEU A 64 -9.13 -10.89 3.99
CA LEU A 64 -9.73 -9.57 3.86
C LEU A 64 -8.87 -8.69 2.95
N ALA A 65 -9.54 -7.90 2.10
CA ALA A 65 -8.92 -6.83 1.33
C ALA A 65 -8.84 -5.54 2.15
N LEU A 66 -8.10 -4.54 1.65
CA LEU A 66 -7.90 -3.26 2.34
C LEU A 66 -9.24 -2.58 2.69
N LYS A 67 -10.21 -2.63 1.76
CA LYS A 67 -11.53 -2.04 1.96
C LYS A 67 -12.32 -2.75 3.07
N ASP A 68 -12.19 -4.07 3.18
CA ASP A 68 -12.95 -4.88 4.14
C ASP A 68 -12.57 -4.56 5.60
N ILE A 69 -11.33 -4.11 5.82
CA ILE A 69 -10.84 -3.70 7.15
C ILE A 69 -10.96 -2.18 7.39
N GLY A 70 -11.56 -1.43 6.46
CA GLY A 70 -11.57 0.04 6.50
C GLY A 70 -10.17 0.65 6.53
N GLY A 71 -9.20 -0.04 5.91
CA GLY A 71 -7.79 0.25 6.04
C GLY A 71 -7.34 1.42 5.17
N GLU A 72 -6.28 2.08 5.62
CA GLU A 72 -5.70 3.24 4.95
C GLU A 72 -4.48 2.85 4.08
N LEU A 73 -4.09 3.74 3.17
CA LEU A 73 -3.00 3.48 2.24
C LEU A 73 -1.98 4.62 2.29
N LEU A 74 -0.71 4.27 2.51
CA LEU A 74 0.42 5.19 2.41
C LEU A 74 1.31 4.77 1.25
N LEU A 75 1.38 5.62 0.23
CA LEU A 75 2.19 5.38 -0.97
C LEU A 75 3.48 6.19 -0.88
N VAL A 76 4.62 5.50 -1.01
CA VAL A 76 5.95 6.13 -0.98
C VAL A 76 6.69 5.77 -2.25
N SER A 77 7.19 6.78 -2.96
CA SER A 77 8.04 6.56 -4.14
C SER A 77 9.39 5.98 -3.71
N GLN A 78 9.80 4.86 -4.32
CA GLN A 78 11.03 4.14 -3.99
C GLN A 78 11.73 3.70 -5.29
N PHE A 79 12.92 4.27 -5.54
CA PHE A 79 13.69 4.03 -6.78
C PHE A 79 14.83 3.01 -6.63
N THR A 80 15.02 2.44 -5.45
CA THR A 80 16.03 1.40 -5.15
C THR A 80 15.55 0.04 -5.62
#